data_AF-A0A950MCV3-F1
#
_entry.id   AF-A0A950MCV3-F1
#
_cell.length_a   1.000
_cell.length_b   1.000
_cell.length_c   1.000
_cell.angle_alpha   90.00
_cell.angle_beta   90.00
_cell.angle_gamma   90.00
#
_symmetry.space_group_name_H-M   'P 1'
#
loop_
_entity.id
_entity.type
_entity.pdbx_description
1 polymer ?
#
loop_
_entity_poly.entity_id
_entity_poly.type
_entity_poly.pdbx_seq_one_letter_code
_entity_poly.pdbx_strand_id
1 'polypeptide(L)'
;MIDADLAELYGVTTGALNQAIKRNRERFPDDFMFHLTAAEKAEVITNCDHLAKLKFAKALPFAFTEHGAIQAANVLNSTQAIEMGVYVVRAFVRLRQMIASNQELARRLEELESKMD
;
A
#
# COMPACT_ATOMS: atom_id res chain seq x y z
N MET A 1 -5.51 4.24 6.06
CA MET A 1 -4.37 5.14 6.36
C MET A 1 -4.59 6.45 5.62
N ILE A 2 -4.30 7.59 6.25
CA ILE A 2 -4.50 8.92 5.66
C ILE A 2 -3.20 9.42 5.00
N ASP A 3 -3.27 10.40 4.10
CA ASP A 3 -2.10 11.01 3.45
C ASP A 3 -1.05 11.51 4.44
N ALA A 4 -1.45 12.01 5.60
CA ALA A 4 -0.55 12.38 6.69
C ALA A 4 0.26 11.17 7.20
N ASP A 5 -0.42 10.07 7.53
CA ASP A 5 0.21 8.85 8.05
C ASP A 5 1.15 8.22 7.01
N LEU A 6 0.70 8.16 5.75
CA LEU A 6 1.48 7.56 4.67
C LEU A 6 2.71 8.40 4.32
N ALA A 7 2.59 9.72 4.41
CA ALA A 7 3.71 10.62 4.21
C ALA A 7 4.76 10.45 5.33
N GLU A 8 4.33 10.31 6.58
CA GLU A 8 5.21 10.03 7.72
C GLU A 8 5.92 8.68 7.56
N LEU A 9 5.19 7.62 7.17
CA LEU A 9 5.74 6.28 6.93
C LEU A 9 6.85 6.29 5.87
N TYR A 10 6.69 7.09 4.81
CA TYR A 10 7.66 7.22 3.74
C TYR A 10 8.62 8.40 3.92
N GLY A 11 8.57 9.14 5.03
CA GLY A 11 9.56 10.17 5.34
C GLY A 11 9.52 11.34 4.36
N VAL A 12 8.33 11.65 3.86
CA VAL A 12 8.06 12.79 2.98
C VAL A 12 7.02 13.71 3.63
N THR A 13 6.87 14.93 3.11
CA THR A 13 5.76 15.79 3.54
C THR A 13 4.46 15.34 2.88
N THR A 14 3.32 15.55 3.54
CA THR A 14 1.98 15.26 2.97
C THR A 14 1.77 15.97 1.63
N GLY A 15 2.28 17.21 1.49
CA GLY A 15 2.24 17.95 0.23
C GLY A 15 3.03 17.27 -0.89
N ALA A 16 4.24 16.77 -0.59
CA ALA A 16 5.06 16.03 -1.57
C ALA A 16 4.40 14.71 -1.98
N LEU A 17 3.82 13.97 -1.02
CA LEU A 17 3.03 12.77 -1.31
C LEU A 17 1.87 13.08 -2.27
N ASN A 18 1.03 14.05 -1.92
CA ASN A 18 -0.14 14.42 -2.72
C ASN A 18 0.25 14.94 -4.11
N GLN A 19 1.38 15.66 -4.22
CA GLN A 19 1.93 16.10 -5.50
C GLN A 19 2.42 14.92 -6.36
N ALA A 20 3.10 13.94 -5.77
CA ALA A 20 3.56 12.74 -6.48
C ALA A 20 2.38 11.91 -7.00
N ILE A 21 1.34 11.73 -6.19
CA ILE A 21 0.09 11.06 -6.58
C ILE A 21 -0.57 11.80 -7.72
N LYS A 22 -0.75 13.13 -7.61
CA LYS A 22 -1.41 13.94 -8.65
C LYS A 22 -0.69 13.84 -9.99
N ARG A 23 0.64 13.79 -10.00
CA ARG A 23 1.46 13.58 -11.21
C ARG A 23 1.32 12.18 -11.81
N ASN A 24 0.88 11.21 -11.02
CA ASN A 24 0.80 9.80 -11.38
C ASN A 24 -0.63 9.24 -11.20
N ARG A 25 -1.67 10.05 -11.40
CA ARG A 25 -3.05 9.69 -11.05
C ARG A 25 -3.53 8.38 -11.70
N GLU A 26 -3.07 8.08 -12.90
CA GLU A 26 -3.36 6.82 -13.61
C GLU A 26 -2.89 5.56 -12.86
N ARG A 27 -1.91 5.69 -11.96
CA ARG A 27 -1.42 4.59 -11.12
C ARG A 27 -2.29 4.37 -9.88
N PHE A 28 -3.23 5.25 -9.59
CA PHE A 28 -4.06 5.23 -8.38
C PHE A 28 -5.53 5.15 -8.79
N PRO A 29 -6.03 3.95 -9.14
CA PRO A 29 -7.45 3.73 -9.37
C PRO A 29 -8.27 3.97 -8.08
N ASP A 30 -9.60 4.05 -8.21
CA ASP A 30 -10.47 4.47 -7.10
C ASP A 30 -10.53 3.43 -5.96
N ASP A 31 -10.14 2.18 -6.19
CA ASP A 31 -9.99 1.13 -5.17
C ASP A 31 -8.65 1.23 -4.40
N PHE A 32 -7.71 2.06 -4.84
CA PHE A 32 -6.43 2.28 -4.17
C PHE A 32 -6.50 3.47 -3.21
N MET A 33 -7.25 4.50 -3.59
CA MET A 33 -7.40 5.71 -2.78
C MET A 33 -8.63 6.54 -3.16
N PHE A 34 -9.14 7.26 -2.18
CA PHE A 34 -10.25 8.20 -2.35
C PHE A 34 -10.09 9.39 -1.40
N HIS A 35 -10.82 10.48 -1.65
CA HIS A 35 -10.88 11.59 -0.70
C HIS A 35 -11.90 11.29 0.37
N LEU A 36 -11.58 11.58 1.63
CA LEU A 36 -12.60 11.61 2.67
C LEU A 36 -13.59 12.74 2.43
N THR A 37 -14.85 12.52 2.74
CA THR A 37 -15.85 13.56 2.89
C THR A 37 -15.57 14.43 4.11
N ALA A 38 -16.22 15.60 4.20
CA ALA A 38 -16.10 16.45 5.38
C ALA A 38 -16.60 15.76 6.66
N ALA A 39 -17.63 14.91 6.56
CA ALA A 39 -18.16 14.14 7.67
C ALA A 39 -17.17 13.06 8.12
N GLU A 40 -16.65 12.24 7.19
CA GLU A 40 -15.66 11.20 7.50
C GLU A 40 -14.37 11.81 8.06
N LYS A 41 -13.93 12.95 7.52
CA LYS A 41 -12.79 13.70 8.08
C LYS A 41 -13.03 14.08 9.54
N ALA A 42 -14.19 14.62 9.87
CA ALA A 42 -14.51 15.02 11.23
C ALA A 42 -14.55 13.83 12.21
N GLU A 43 -15.10 12.70 11.76
CA GLU A 43 -15.12 11.44 12.51
C GLU A 43 -13.71 10.91 12.75
N VAL A 44 -12.88 10.78 11.71
CA VAL A 44 -11.51 10.29 11.80
C VAL A 44 -10.66 11.15 12.74
N ILE A 45 -10.80 12.48 12.68
CA ILE A 45 -10.07 13.39 13.59
C ILE A 45 -10.53 13.26 15.04
N THR A 46 -11.81 12.96 15.25
CA THR A 46 -12.37 12.76 16.61
C THR A 46 -11.87 11.46 17.22
N ASN A 47 -11.70 10.42 16.40
CA ASN A 47 -11.27 9.10 16.85
C ASN A 47 -9.74 8.94 16.91
N CYS A 48 -8.97 9.82 16.27
CA CYS A 48 -7.51 9.71 16.14
C CYS A 48 -6.79 11.01 16.54
N ASP A 49 -6.28 11.05 17.77
CA ASP A 49 -5.63 12.24 18.35
C ASP A 49 -4.43 12.76 17.53
N HIS A 50 -3.65 11.87 16.90
CA HIS A 50 -2.51 12.26 16.05
C HIS A 50 -2.94 13.05 14.80
N LEU A 51 -4.20 12.92 14.39
CA LEU A 51 -4.79 13.64 13.24
C LEU A 51 -5.43 14.97 13.64
N ALA A 52 -5.36 15.38 14.91
CA ALA A 52 -5.92 16.66 15.38
C ALA A 52 -5.41 17.88 14.57
N LYS A 53 -4.20 17.81 14.01
CA LYS A 53 -3.62 18.86 13.15
C LYS A 53 -4.42 19.06 11.85
N LEU A 54 -5.15 18.05 11.38
CA LEU A 54 -5.98 18.13 10.17
C LEU A 54 -7.31 18.84 10.41
N LYS A 55 -7.68 19.15 11.67
CA LYS A 55 -8.96 19.78 12.04
C LYS A 55 -9.20 21.10 11.30
N PHE A 56 -8.16 21.90 11.16
CA PHE A 56 -8.23 23.22 10.51
C PHE A 56 -7.73 23.22 9.05
N ALA A 57 -7.27 22.07 8.54
CA ALA A 57 -6.85 21.96 7.15
C ALA A 57 -8.06 22.18 6.23
N LYS A 58 -7.94 23.07 5.24
CA LYS A 58 -9.02 23.31 4.26
C LYS A 58 -9.20 22.14 3.30
N ALA A 59 -8.12 21.42 3.00
CA ALA A 59 -8.16 20.26 2.12
C ALA A 59 -8.79 19.06 2.85
N LEU A 60 -9.53 18.26 2.06
CA LEU A 60 -9.96 16.93 2.47
C LEU A 60 -8.80 15.97 2.23
N PRO A 61 -8.45 15.15 3.23
CA PRO A 61 -7.32 14.24 3.10
C PRO A 61 -7.66 13.08 2.17
N PHE A 62 -6.62 12.49 1.57
CA PHE A 62 -6.75 11.19 0.91
C PHE A 62 -6.69 10.05 1.93
N ALA A 63 -7.53 9.04 1.72
CA ALA A 63 -7.45 7.76 2.38
C ALA A 63 -6.93 6.70 1.41
N PHE A 64 -6.10 5.79 1.91
CA PHE A 64 -5.41 4.76 1.14
C PHE A 64 -5.73 3.38 1.69
N THR A 65 -5.94 2.44 0.77
CA THR A 65 -5.92 1.00 1.03
C THR A 65 -4.47 0.50 1.08
N GLU A 66 -4.26 -0.77 1.42
CA GLU A 66 -2.93 -1.40 1.40
C GLU A 66 -2.31 -1.33 -0.01
N HIS A 67 -3.12 -1.57 -1.04
CA HIS A 67 -2.69 -1.46 -2.44
C HIS A 67 -2.24 -0.03 -2.77
N GLY A 68 -3.01 0.98 -2.36
CA GLY A 68 -2.64 2.39 -2.53
C GLY A 68 -1.36 2.78 -1.80
N ALA A 69 -1.17 2.25 -0.58
CA ALA A 69 0.05 2.46 0.20
C ALA A 69 1.27 1.88 -0.52
N ILE A 70 1.19 0.62 -0.96
CA ILE A 70 2.26 -0.03 -1.73
C ILE A 70 2.53 0.72 -3.04
N GLN A 71 1.49 1.18 -3.73
CA GLN A 71 1.62 1.92 -4.97
C GLN A 71 2.33 3.28 -4.78
N ALA A 72 2.19 3.91 -3.61
CA ALA A 72 2.92 5.12 -3.28
C ALA A 72 4.44 4.90 -3.24
N ALA A 73 4.91 3.71 -2.84
CA ALA A 73 6.34 3.36 -2.88
C ALA A 73 6.93 3.42 -4.29
N ASN A 74 6.11 3.25 -5.34
CA ASN A 74 6.55 3.28 -6.73
C ASN A 74 6.64 4.70 -7.34
N VAL A 75 6.10 5.72 -6.66
CA VAL A 75 6.06 7.10 -7.17
C VAL A 75 6.85 8.09 -6.31
N LEU A 76 7.25 7.66 -5.11
CA LEU A 76 8.08 8.43 -4.19
C LEU A 76 9.56 8.06 -4.35
N ASN A 77 10.44 9.03 -4.08
CA ASN A 77 11.91 8.87 -4.17
C ASN A 77 12.60 8.95 -2.80
N SER A 78 11.87 8.81 -1.70
CA SER A 78 12.49 8.76 -0.36
C SER A 78 13.16 7.40 -0.14
N THR A 79 14.17 7.37 0.72
CA THR A 79 14.89 6.13 1.07
C THR A 79 13.92 5.03 1.52
N GLN A 80 12.96 5.35 2.38
CA GLN A 80 11.94 4.41 2.88
C GLN A 80 11.03 3.88 1.76
N ALA A 81 10.60 4.73 0.82
CA ALA A 81 9.79 4.31 -0.32
C ALA A 81 10.57 3.38 -1.25
N ILE A 82 11.83 3.71 -1.55
CA ILE A 82 12.71 2.89 -2.38
C ILE A 82 12.91 1.51 -1.74
N GLU A 83 13.24 1.46 -0.45
CA GLU A 83 13.41 0.21 0.29
C GLU A 83 12.14 -0.65 0.28
N MET A 84 10.98 -0.04 0.52
CA MET A 84 9.69 -0.75 0.48
C MET A 84 9.34 -1.26 -0.91
N GLY A 85 9.56 -0.48 -1.97
CA GLY A 85 9.34 -0.91 -3.35
C GLY A 85 10.17 -2.16 -3.67
N VAL A 86 11.47 -2.14 -3.33
CA VAL A 86 12.36 -3.30 -3.50
C VAL A 86 11.91 -4.49 -2.67
N TYR A 87 11.49 -4.27 -1.42
CA TYR A 87 10.99 -5.32 -0.54
C TYR A 87 9.75 -6.01 -1.11
N VAL A 88 8.75 -5.24 -1.57
CA VAL A 88 7.51 -5.77 -2.16
C VAL A 88 7.80 -6.61 -3.40
N VAL A 89 8.68 -6.15 -4.30
CA VAL A 89 9.07 -6.92 -5.49
C VAL A 89 9.74 -8.24 -5.10
N ARG A 90 10.66 -8.23 -4.13
CA ARG A 90 11.33 -9.44 -3.64
C ARG A 90 10.36 -10.41 -2.97
N ALA A 91 9.43 -9.90 -2.17
CA ALA A 91 8.40 -10.70 -1.53
C ALA A 91 7.52 -11.39 -2.58
N PHE A 92 7.07 -10.66 -3.59
CA PHE A 92 6.28 -11.20 -4.69
C PHE A 92 7.01 -12.34 -5.43
N VAL A 93 8.29 -12.14 -5.77
CA VAL A 93 9.10 -13.17 -6.44
C VAL A 93 9.23 -14.43 -5.57
N ARG A 94 9.48 -14.27 -4.27
CA ARG A 94 9.59 -15.39 -3.33
C ARG A 94 8.28 -16.15 -3.17
N LEU A 95 7.16 -15.43 -3.01
CA LEU A 95 5.83 -16.04 -2.91
C LEU A 95 5.52 -16.87 -4.17
N ARG A 96 5.82 -16.32 -5.36
CA ARG A 96 5.65 -17.04 -6.63
C ARG A 96 6.50 -18.32 -6.69
N GLN A 97 7.75 -18.27 -6.23
CA GLN A 97 8.63 -19.44 -6.17
C GLN A 97 8.12 -20.51 -5.20
N MET A 98 7.63 -20.12 -4.02
CA MET A 98 7.07 -21.05 -3.04
C MET A 98 5.83 -21.77 -3.59
N ILE A 99 4.92 -21.04 -4.24
CA ILE A 99 3.72 -21.64 -4.87
C ILE A 99 4.14 -22.64 -5.96
N ALA A 100 5.08 -22.27 -6.83
CA ALA A 100 5.57 -23.17 -7.88
C ALA A 100 6.25 -24.43 -7.31
N SER A 101 7.04 -24.28 -6.23
CA SER A 101 7.67 -25.41 -5.54
C SER A 101 6.64 -26.34 -4.90
N ASN A 102 5.57 -25.79 -4.31
CA ASN A 102 4.52 -26.59 -3.70
C ASN A 102 3.71 -27.36 -4.75
N GLN A 103 3.44 -26.77 -5.92
CA GLN A 103 2.81 -27.48 -7.04
C GLN A 103 3.67 -28.64 -7.55
N GLU A 104 4.99 -28.43 -7.67
CA GLU A 104 5.92 -29.49 -8.06
C GLU A 104 5.97 -30.61 -7.02
N LEU A 105 5.97 -30.27 -5.73
CA LEU A 105 5.93 -31.24 -4.64
C LEU A 105 4.62 -32.04 -4.63
N ALA A 106 3.47 -31.38 -4.80
CA ALA A 106 2.17 -32.03 -4.87
C ALA A 106 2.11 -33.05 -6.02
N ARG A 107 2.59 -32.67 -7.21
CA ARG A 107 2.66 -33.57 -8.37
C ARG A 107 3.53 -34.80 -8.10
N ARG A 108 4.70 -34.63 -7.47
CA ARG A 108 5.58 -35.76 -7.12
C ARG A 108 4.97 -36.68 -6.07
N LEU A 109 4.15 -36.15 -5.16
CA LEU A 109 3.44 -36.95 -4.16
C LEU A 109 2.39 -37.85 -4.84
N GLU A 110 1.57 -37.27 -5.74
CA GLU A 110 0.58 -38.03 -6.53
C GLU A 110 1.25 -39.13 -7.37
N GLU A 111 2.40 -38.84 -7.99
CA GLU A 111 3.17 -39.84 -8.75
C GLU A 111 3.71 -40.99 -7.89
N LEU A 112 4.03 -40.73 -6.61
CA LEU A 112 4.47 -41.76 -5.67
C LEU A 112 3.29 -42.60 -5.18
N GLU A 113 2.17 -41.96 -4.83
CA GLU A 113 0.94 -42.64 -4.41
C GLU A 113 0.43 -43.60 -5.48
N SER A 114 0.36 -43.17 -6.75
CA SER A 114 -0.08 -44.04 -7.86
C SER A 114 0.86 -45.21 -8.20
N LYS A 115 2.10 -45.21 -7.68
CA LYS A 115 3.03 -46.35 -7.82
C LYS A 115 2.92 -47.34 -6.66
N MET A 116 2.23 -46.96 -5.59
CA MET A 116 2.01 -47.79 -4.40
C MET A 116 0.68 -48.55 -4.46
N ASP A 117 -0.22 -48.17 -5.37
CA ASP A 117 -1.41 -48.92 -5.80
C ASP A 117 -1.10 -49.89 -6.95
#